data_AF-A0A0N0ALM3-F1
#
_entry.id   AF-A0A0N0ALM3-F1
#
_cell.length_a   1.000
_cell.length_b   1.000
_cell.length_c   1.000
_cell.angle_alpha   90.00
_cell.angle_beta   90.00
_cell.angle_gamma   90.00
#
_symmetry.space_group_name_H-M   'P 1'
#
loop_
_entity.id
_entity.type
_entity.pdbx_description
1 polymer ?
#
loop_
_entity_poly.entity_id
_entity_poly.type
_entity_poly.pdbx_seq_one_letter_code
_entity_poly.pdbx_strand_id
1 'polypeptide(L)'
;MGVKRGVDGLRQILDAMDFPADKDTIVERALAADGDEEMLSALRSMPPADFNEPNEVLRAVPLPESEPRSHTESARARERGQEG
;
A
#
# COMPACT_ATOMS: atom_id res chain seq x y z
N MET A 1 -19.79 -14.02 6.25
CA MET A 1 -18.38 -13.64 6.38
C MET A 1 -18.32 -12.16 6.73
N GLY A 2 -17.45 -11.74 7.64
CA GLY A 2 -17.22 -10.32 7.90
C GLY A 2 -16.27 -9.77 6.84
N VAL A 3 -16.69 -8.71 6.15
CA VAL A 3 -15.88 -7.93 5.21
C VAL A 3 -14.50 -7.64 5.81
N LYS A 4 -13.44 -7.88 5.04
CA LYS A 4 -12.07 -7.59 5.49
C LYS A 4 -11.81 -6.11 5.31
N ARG A 5 -11.78 -5.38 6.43
CA ARG A 5 -11.59 -3.92 6.47
C ARG A 5 -10.20 -3.58 6.98
N GLY A 6 -9.68 -2.46 6.48
CA GLY A 6 -8.52 -1.85 7.09
C GLY A 6 -7.20 -2.58 6.86
N VAL A 7 -6.16 -2.12 7.56
CA VAL A 7 -4.79 -2.67 7.42
C VAL A 7 -4.67 -4.10 7.94
N ASP A 8 -5.44 -4.48 8.96
CA ASP A 8 -5.44 -5.84 9.52
C ASP A 8 -6.01 -6.85 8.52
N GLY A 9 -7.14 -6.51 7.88
CA GLY A 9 -7.73 -7.30 6.81
C GLY A 9 -6.78 -7.46 5.62
N LEU A 10 -6.11 -6.37 5.23
CA LEU A 10 -5.14 -6.38 4.13
C LEU A 10 -3.95 -7.28 4.48
N ARG A 11 -3.42 -7.19 5.70
CA ARG A 11 -2.29 -8.01 6.15
C ARG A 11 -2.60 -9.50 6.13
N GLN A 12 -3.79 -9.91 6.57
CA GLN A 12 -4.25 -11.30 6.50
C GLN A 12 -4.30 -11.83 5.06
N ILE A 13 -4.79 -11.02 4.13
CA ILE A 13 -4.88 -11.40 2.71
C ILE A 13 -3.46 -11.56 2.13
N LEU A 14 -2.58 -10.62 2.44
CA LEU A 14 -1.20 -10.64 1.94
C LEU A 14 -0.35 -11.75 2.58
N ASP A 15 -0.57 -12.09 3.85
CA ASP A 15 0.13 -13.20 4.53
C ASP A 15 -0.22 -14.56 3.91
N ALA A 16 -1.44 -14.68 3.36
CA ALA A 16 -1.90 -15.86 2.63
C ALA A 16 -1.49 -15.86 1.13
N MET A 17 -0.73 -14.87 0.68
CA MET A 17 -0.22 -14.77 -0.69
C MET A 17 1.25 -15.17 -0.78
N ASP A 18 1.63 -15.70 -1.95
CA ASP A 18 3.01 -15.97 -2.30
C ASP A 18 3.58 -14.74 -3.03
N PHE A 19 4.82 -14.35 -2.70
CA PHE A 19 5.50 -13.21 -3.30
C PHE A 19 6.65 -13.69 -4.21
N PRO A 20 6.95 -12.98 -5.31
CA PRO A 20 6.53 -11.61 -5.66
C PRO A 20 5.11 -11.50 -6.26
N ALA A 21 4.44 -10.38 -6.01
CA ALA A 21 3.10 -10.09 -6.53
C ALA A 21 2.95 -8.64 -7.00
N ASP A 22 2.32 -8.46 -8.16
CA ASP A 22 1.94 -7.15 -8.70
C ASP A 22 0.77 -6.53 -7.94
N LYS A 23 0.68 -5.19 -8.02
CA LYS A 23 -0.50 -4.43 -7.58
C LYS A 23 -1.82 -5.04 -8.09
N ASP A 24 -1.88 -5.44 -9.36
CA ASP A 24 -3.13 -5.94 -9.96
C ASP A 24 -3.53 -7.27 -9.31
N THR A 25 -2.58 -8.19 -9.19
CA THR A 25 -2.74 -9.46 -8.46
C THR A 25 -3.22 -9.22 -7.02
N ILE A 26 -2.67 -8.24 -6.32
CA ILE A 26 -3.09 -7.90 -4.96
C ILE A 26 -4.54 -7.39 -4.93
N VAL A 27 -4.93 -6.52 -5.87
CA VAL A 27 -6.30 -6.01 -5.99
C VAL A 27 -7.28 -7.13 -6.28
N GLU A 28 -6.95 -8.05 -7.20
CA GLU A 28 -7.80 -9.20 -7.51
C GLU A 28 -7.96 -10.14 -6.32
N ARG A 29 -6.89 -10.39 -5.56
CA ARG A 29 -6.92 -11.24 -4.37
C ARG A 29 -7.69 -10.58 -3.23
N ALA A 30 -7.54 -9.27 -3.05
CA ALA A 30 -8.34 -8.51 -2.10
C ALA A 30 -9.84 -8.52 -2.47
N LEU A 31 -10.17 -8.38 -3.75
CA LEU A 31 -11.54 -8.48 -4.26
C LEU A 31 -12.14 -9.88 -4.02
N ALA A 32 -11.37 -10.93 -4.32
CA ALA A 32 -11.78 -12.31 -4.09
C ALA A 32 -11.96 -12.66 -2.60
N ALA A 33 -11.24 -11.96 -1.72
CA ALA A 33 -11.30 -12.13 -0.27
C ALA A 33 -12.37 -11.27 0.43
N ASP A 34 -13.27 -10.63 -0.33
CA ASP A 34 -14.30 -9.73 0.21
C ASP A 34 -13.67 -8.52 0.94
N GLY A 35 -12.64 -7.94 0.31
CA GLY A 35 -12.01 -6.70 0.74
C GLY A 35 -12.90 -5.49 0.52
N ASP A 36 -12.83 -4.54 1.43
CA ASP A 36 -13.65 -3.33 1.41
C ASP A 36 -13.34 -2.42 0.19
N GLU A 37 -14.34 -1.68 -0.31
CA GLU A 37 -14.19 -0.76 -1.45
C GLU A 37 -13.15 0.33 -1.19
N GLU A 38 -13.02 0.79 0.06
CA GLU A 38 -11.97 1.75 0.46
C GLU A 38 -10.57 1.13 0.27
N MET A 39 -10.39 -0.11 0.70
CA MET A 39 -9.14 -0.85 0.53
C MET A 39 -8.81 -1.05 -0.94
N LEU A 40 -9.78 -1.49 -1.75
CA LEU A 40 -9.58 -1.70 -3.18
C LEU A 40 -9.24 -0.40 -3.91
N SER A 41 -9.87 0.72 -3.52
CA SER A 41 -9.58 2.04 -4.07
C SER A 41 -8.18 2.52 -3.70
N ALA A 42 -7.76 2.33 -2.44
CA ALA A 42 -6.42 2.67 -1.99
C ALA A 42 -5.35 1.85 -2.71
N LEU A 43 -5.56 0.54 -2.86
CA LEU A 43 -4.68 -0.35 -3.63
C LEU A 43 -4.59 0.09 -5.09
N ARG A 44 -5.72 0.45 -5.72
CA ARG A 44 -5.76 0.97 -7.10
C ARG A 44 -5.07 2.32 -7.27
N SER A 45 -4.92 3.10 -6.21
CA SER A 45 -4.20 4.37 -6.24
C SER A 45 -2.67 4.22 -6.15
N MET A 46 -2.17 3.02 -5.81
CA MET A 46 -0.73 2.76 -5.74
C MET A 46 -0.05 2.76 -7.12
N PRO A 47 1.26 3.03 -7.16
CA PRO A 47 2.05 2.82 -8.37
C PRO A 47 2.01 1.34 -8.81
N PRO A 48 1.99 1.07 -10.12
CA PRO A 48 2.17 -0.27 -10.65
C PRO A 48 3.63 -0.69 -10.45
N ALA A 49 3.90 -1.39 -9.35
CA ALA A 49 5.20 -1.95 -9.01
C ALA A 49 5.02 -3.38 -8.51
N ASP A 50 6.08 -4.17 -8.67
CA ASP A 50 6.21 -5.50 -8.10
C ASP A 50 6.55 -5.39 -6.61
N PHE A 51 5.76 -6.04 -5.77
CA PHE A 51 6.03 -6.12 -4.34
C PHE A 51 6.65 -7.48 -4.03
N ASN A 52 7.69 -7.51 -3.19
CA ASN A 52 8.38 -8.74 -2.80
C ASN A 52 7.94 -9.24 -1.43
N GLU A 53 7.28 -8.38 -0.64
CA GLU A 53 6.82 -8.72 0.69
C GLU A 53 5.52 -7.97 1.04
N PRO A 54 4.70 -8.53 1.96
CA PRO A 54 3.42 -7.94 2.35
C PRO A 54 3.59 -6.56 2.99
N ASN A 55 4.71 -6.32 3.66
CA ASN A 55 4.98 -5.07 4.37
C ASN A 55 5.29 -3.89 3.41
N GLU A 56 5.83 -4.15 2.21
CA GLU A 56 5.96 -3.10 1.18
C GLU A 56 4.59 -2.59 0.72
N VAL A 57 3.64 -3.50 0.52
CA VAL A 57 2.26 -3.18 0.14
C VAL A 57 1.57 -2.35 1.23
N LEU A 58 1.69 -2.77 2.49
CA LEU A 58 1.09 -2.08 3.65
C LEU A 58 1.63 -0.65 3.84
N ARG A 59 2.87 -0.39 3.43
CA ARG A 59 3.48 0.96 3.45
C ARG A 59 3.13 1.80 2.23
N ALA A 60 2.95 1.16 1.07
CA ALA A 60 2.59 1.85 -0.16
C ALA A 60 1.10 2.23 -0.22
N VAL A 61 0.24 1.49 0.49
CA VAL A 61 -1.20 1.74 0.57
C VAL A 61 -1.51 2.95 1.45
N PRO A 62 -2.21 3.98 0.92
CA PRO A 62 -2.66 5.14 1.70
C PRO A 62 -3.98 4.84 2.44
N LEU A 63 -3.98 3.89 3.39
CA LEU A 63 -5.13 3.60 4.26
C LEU A 63 -5.01 4.33 5.62
N PRO A 64 -6.13 4.78 6.22
CA PRO A 64 -6.15 5.62 7.42
C PRO A 64 -5.61 4.95 8.69
N GLU A 65 -5.41 3.63 8.70
CA GLU A 65 -4.78 2.89 9.81
C GLU A 65 -3.25 2.73 9.64
N SER A 66 -2.68 3.16 8.52
CA SER A 66 -1.24 3.07 8.23
C SER A 66 -0.57 4.45 8.36
N GLU A 67 -0.48 4.98 9.58
CA GLU A 67 0.58 5.97 9.88
C GLU A 67 1.88 5.17 10.08
N PRO A 68 2.82 5.21 9.12
CA PRO A 68 3.94 6.12 9.37
C PRO A 68 4.52 6.74 8.08
N ARG A 69 4.60 8.08 8.05
CA ARG A 69 5.58 8.91 7.32
C ARG A 69 6.43 8.17 6.27
N SER A 70 5.92 7.87 5.09
CA SER A 70 6.77 7.54 3.94
C SER A 70 6.01 7.62 2.63
N HIS A 71 5.72 8.84 2.20
CA HIS A 71 5.95 9.12 0.80
C HIS A 71 6.59 10.50 0.69
N THR A 72 7.85 10.50 0.29
CA THR A 72 8.46 11.60 -0.46
C THR A 72 8.93 12.80 0.36
N GLU A 73 9.96 12.60 1.19
CA GLU A 73 11.04 13.60 1.29
C GLU A 73 11.86 13.62 -0.03
N SER A 74 11.16 13.73 -1.16
CA SER A 74 11.68 14.34 -2.37
C SER A 74 11.06 15.73 -2.50
N ALA A 75 10.80 16.41 -1.37
CA ALA A 75 10.78 17.86 -1.32
C ALA A 75 12.24 18.33 -1.36
N ARG A 76 12.81 18.19 -2.57
CA ARG A 76 13.85 19.03 -3.15
C ARG A 76 14.19 20.22 -2.23
N ALA A 77 15.14 20.03 -1.31
CA ALA A 77 15.78 21.12 -0.58
C ALA A 77 16.62 21.89 -1.60
N ARG A 78 15.93 22.68 -2.43
CA ARG A 78 16.45 23.86 -3.11
C ARG A 78 16.58 24.95 -2.05
N GLU A 79 17.37 24.67 -1.02
CA GLU A 79 17.77 25.67 -0.05
C GLU A 79 19.14 26.13 -0.52
N ARG A 80 19.09 27.15 -1.39
CA ARG A 80 20.05 28.26 -1.52
C ARG A 80 21.39 27.98 -0.82
N GLY A 81 22.52 27.90 -1.51
CA GLY A 81 22.96 29.04 -2.30
C GLY A 81 22.86 30.35 -1.51
N GLN A 82 23.22 30.37 -0.22
CA GLN A 82 23.43 31.59 0.55
C GLN A 82 24.84 31.53 1.16
N GLU A 83 25.81 32.03 0.40
CA GLU A 83 26.52 33.28 0.71
C GLU A 83 27.46 33.13 1.92
N GLY A 84 28.74 32.95 1.61
CA GLY A 84 29.87 33.16 2.52
C GLY A 84 30.87 34.06 1.82
#